data_AF-A0A1Q5FXW7-F1
#
_entry.id   AF-A0A1Q5FXW7-F1
#
_cell.length_a   1.000
_cell.length_b   1.000
_cell.length_c   1.000
_cell.angle_alpha   90.00
_cell.angle_beta   90.00
_cell.angle_gamma   90.00
#
_symmetry.space_group_name_H-M   'P 1'
#
loop_
_entity.id
_entity.type
_entity.pdbx_description
1 polymer ?
#
loop_
_entity_poly.entity_id
_entity_poly.type
_entity_poly.pdbx_seq_one_letter_code
_entity_poly.pdbx_strand_id
1 'polypeptide(L)'
;MNDGTVMSDATRKAAQAALAAEHAAVYGYGVVGGRVASDRRAEATAAYHAHRARRDALVRSLRDVGAEPVAARAAYALPFAVPDAAAAIRLAAVLEDRVADVYSDLVRAAEGPLRRQAADALRESAVRAVRWRGSGVPFPGLVEHAADGSGATAGAAKKAAGNGAGPGNGSGSTH
;
A
#
# COMPACT_ATOMS: atom_id res chain seq x y z
N MET A 1 20.48 -10.42 -37.27
CA MET A 1 19.08 -10.06 -36.94
C MET A 1 19.03 -9.78 -35.45
N ASN A 2 19.08 -8.50 -35.06
CA ASN A 2 19.17 -8.06 -33.66
C ASN A 2 17.79 -7.56 -33.20
N ASP A 3 16.84 -8.46 -32.96
CA ASP A 3 15.48 -8.10 -32.50
C ASP A 3 15.34 -8.05 -30.96
N GLY A 4 16.46 -8.16 -30.22
CA GLY A 4 16.44 -8.26 -28.76
C GLY A 4 16.62 -6.96 -27.97
N THR A 5 16.79 -5.80 -28.62
CA THR A 5 17.25 -4.56 -27.95
C THR A 5 16.23 -3.42 -27.96
N VAL A 6 15.11 -3.53 -28.68
CA VAL A 6 14.16 -2.41 -28.83
C VAL A 6 12.88 -2.71 -28.08
N MET A 7 12.52 -1.85 -27.13
CA MET A 7 11.20 -1.87 -26.49
C MET A 7 10.13 -1.72 -27.57
N SER A 8 9.21 -2.69 -27.68
CA SER A 8 8.12 -2.61 -28.66
C SER A 8 7.28 -1.35 -28.46
N ASP A 9 6.65 -0.83 -29.52
CA ASP A 9 5.81 0.36 -29.41
C ASP A 9 4.64 0.17 -28.43
N ALA A 10 4.08 -1.05 -28.37
CA ALA A 10 3.06 -1.41 -27.39
C ALA A 10 3.59 -1.34 -25.95
N THR A 11 4.79 -1.90 -25.71
CA THR A 11 5.46 -1.82 -24.41
C THR A 11 5.76 -0.37 -24.03
N ARG A 12 6.26 0.44 -24.97
CA ARG A 12 6.56 1.86 -24.74
C ARG A 12 5.29 2.64 -24.39
N LYS A 13 4.19 2.43 -25.13
CA LYS A 13 2.90 3.07 -24.85
C LYS A 13 2.37 2.69 -23.46
N ALA A 14 2.43 1.42 -23.10
CA ALA A 14 2.00 0.96 -21.78
C ALA A 14 2.88 1.52 -20.65
N ALA A 15 4.20 1.60 -20.85
CA ALA A 15 5.13 2.18 -19.87
C ALA A 15 4.89 3.69 -19.67
N GLN A 16 4.59 4.42 -20.75
CA GLN A 16 4.22 5.84 -20.67
C GLN A 16 2.87 6.04 -19.96
N ALA A 17 1.89 5.15 -20.20
CA ALA A 17 0.61 5.17 -19.49
C ALA A 17 0.79 4.91 -17.98
N ALA A 18 1.62 3.92 -17.62
CA ALA A 18 1.99 3.66 -16.23
C ALA A 18 2.70 4.88 -15.60
N LEU A 19 3.62 5.53 -16.31
CA LEU A 19 4.31 6.73 -15.82
C LEU A 19 3.32 7.89 -15.58
N ALA A 20 2.37 8.10 -16.50
CA ALA A 20 1.33 9.11 -16.32
C ALA A 20 0.45 8.83 -15.09
N ALA A 21 0.08 7.57 -14.86
CA ALA A 21 -0.68 7.16 -13.68
C ALA A 21 0.13 7.34 -12.39
N GLU A 22 1.42 7.03 -12.40
CA GLU A 22 2.31 7.23 -11.26
C GLU A 22 2.45 8.72 -10.89
N HIS A 23 2.55 9.62 -11.88
CA HIS A 23 2.51 11.06 -11.60
C HIS A 23 1.19 11.48 -10.93
N ALA A 24 0.06 10.98 -11.42
CA ALA A 24 -1.25 11.27 -10.85
C ALA A 24 -1.39 10.69 -9.42
N ALA A 25 -0.85 9.50 -9.17
CA ALA A 25 -0.83 8.86 -7.85
C ALA A 25 0.02 9.64 -6.86
N VAL A 26 1.22 10.09 -7.24
CA VAL A 26 2.08 10.94 -6.39
C VAL A 26 1.36 12.24 -6.01
N TYR A 27 0.69 12.89 -6.96
CA TYR A 27 -0.13 14.08 -6.68
C TYR A 27 -1.30 13.75 -5.73
N GLY A 28 -2.06 12.70 -6.05
CA GLY A 28 -3.22 12.26 -5.28
C GLY A 28 -2.87 11.88 -3.84
N TYR A 29 -1.73 11.22 -3.62
CA TYR A 29 -1.27 10.88 -2.27
C TYR A 29 -0.85 12.10 -1.43
N GLY A 30 -0.47 13.20 -2.06
CA GLY A 30 -0.33 14.49 -1.36
C GLY A 30 -1.67 14.98 -0.79
N VAL A 31 -2.75 14.85 -1.57
CA VAL A 31 -4.11 15.19 -1.14
C VAL A 31 -4.60 14.25 -0.03
N VAL A 32 -4.35 12.94 -0.18
CA VAL A 32 -4.71 11.91 0.80
C VAL A 32 -3.98 12.17 2.12
N GLY A 33 -2.65 12.33 2.10
CA GLY A 33 -1.84 12.57 3.29
C GLY A 33 -2.25 13.81 4.09
N GLY A 34 -2.75 14.85 3.41
CA GLY A 34 -3.25 16.06 4.07
C GLY A 34 -4.63 15.93 4.72
N ARG A 35 -5.36 14.83 4.48
CA ARG A 35 -6.77 14.67 4.91
C ARG A 35 -7.04 13.41 5.72
N VAL A 36 -6.19 12.39 5.64
CA VAL A 36 -6.35 11.18 6.46
C VAL A 36 -6.11 11.45 7.94
N ALA A 37 -6.73 10.62 8.79
CA ALA A 37 -6.50 10.60 10.22
C ALA A 37 -5.03 10.27 10.57
N SER A 38 -4.59 10.69 11.76
CA SER A 38 -3.18 10.61 12.18
C SER A 38 -2.60 9.20 12.17
N ASP A 39 -3.42 8.21 12.55
CA ASP A 39 -3.10 6.78 12.55
C ASP A 39 -2.83 6.22 11.14
N ARG A 40 -3.41 6.84 10.10
CA ARG A 40 -3.23 6.45 8.69
C ARG A 40 -2.18 7.27 7.94
N ARG A 41 -1.62 8.33 8.55
CA ARG A 41 -0.62 9.19 7.88
C ARG A 41 0.65 8.43 7.48
N ALA A 42 1.15 7.54 8.35
CA ALA A 42 2.33 6.73 8.05
C ALA A 42 2.10 5.84 6.81
N GLU A 43 0.90 5.27 6.68
CA GLU A 43 0.52 4.46 5.52
C GLU A 43 0.43 5.31 4.24
N ALA A 44 -0.16 6.51 4.31
CA ALA A 44 -0.21 7.44 3.18
C ALA A 44 1.20 7.89 2.74
N THR A 45 2.09 8.20 3.68
CA THR A 45 3.48 8.58 3.40
C THR A 45 4.26 7.43 2.75
N ALA A 46 4.11 6.20 3.26
CA ALA A 46 4.75 5.04 2.67
C ALA A 46 4.28 4.80 1.22
N ALA A 47 2.99 4.94 0.96
CA ALA A 47 2.43 4.82 -0.39
C ALA A 47 2.97 5.92 -1.33
N TYR A 48 3.00 7.17 -0.86
CA TYR A 48 3.60 8.29 -1.60
C TYR A 48 5.04 8.00 -2.03
N HIS A 49 5.87 7.50 -1.12
CA HIS A 49 7.26 7.14 -1.43
C HIS A 49 7.36 5.98 -2.40
N ALA A 50 6.51 4.95 -2.26
CA ALA A 50 6.47 3.83 -3.19
C ALA A 50 6.15 4.29 -4.63
N HIS A 51 5.14 5.14 -4.80
CA HIS A 51 4.80 5.70 -6.12
C HIS A 51 5.91 6.57 -6.69
N ARG A 52 6.58 7.39 -5.86
CA ARG A 52 7.75 8.16 -6.33
C ARG A 52 8.88 7.27 -6.81
N ALA A 53 9.20 6.21 -6.07
CA ALA A 53 10.26 5.28 -6.46
C ALA A 53 9.94 4.60 -7.80
N ARG A 54 8.67 4.20 -8.02
CA ARG A 54 8.20 3.60 -9.27
C ARG A 54 8.21 4.55 -10.44
N ARG A 55 7.73 5.78 -10.25
CA ARG A 55 7.83 6.86 -11.24
C ARG A 55 9.27 7.04 -11.68
N ASP A 56 10.20 7.15 -10.74
CA ASP A 56 11.61 7.38 -11.04
C ASP A 56 12.24 6.17 -11.74
N ALA A 57 11.81 4.94 -11.43
CA ALA A 57 12.22 3.73 -12.14
C ALA A 57 11.72 3.71 -13.59
N LEU A 58 10.44 4.01 -13.84
CA LEU A 58 9.87 4.08 -15.19
C LEU A 58 10.54 5.17 -16.05
N VAL A 59 10.83 6.33 -15.46
CA VAL A 59 11.58 7.41 -16.13
C VAL A 59 12.95 6.91 -16.60
N ARG A 60 13.68 6.17 -15.77
CA ARG A 60 14.96 5.58 -16.16
C ARG A 60 14.79 4.56 -17.27
N SER A 61 13.87 3.60 -17.13
CA SER A 61 13.64 2.56 -18.14
C SER A 61 13.25 3.12 -19.51
N LEU A 62 12.48 4.22 -19.56
CA LEU A 62 12.14 4.90 -20.82
C LEU A 62 13.35 5.61 -21.44
N ARG A 63 14.17 6.28 -20.62
CA ARG A 63 15.40 6.95 -21.09
C ARG A 63 16.46 5.97 -21.57
N ASP A 64 16.59 4.81 -20.92
CA ASP A 64 17.55 3.77 -21.29
C ASP A 64 17.31 3.24 -22.72
N VAL A 65 16.08 3.36 -23.23
CA VAL A 65 15.70 3.00 -24.60
C VAL A 65 15.53 4.23 -25.52
N GLY A 66 16.00 5.40 -25.10
CA GLY A 66 15.97 6.65 -25.87
C GLY A 66 14.59 7.30 -25.99
N ALA A 67 13.59 6.88 -25.21
CA ALA A 67 12.26 7.49 -25.21
C ALA A 67 12.21 8.70 -24.27
N GLU A 68 11.51 9.75 -24.69
CA GLU A 68 11.24 10.92 -23.82
C GLU A 68 10.09 10.60 -22.84
N PRO A 69 10.33 10.60 -21.51
CA PRO A 69 9.29 10.28 -20.53
C PRO A 69 8.21 11.35 -20.46
N VAL A 70 6.93 10.95 -20.32
CA VAL A 70 5.83 11.89 -20.13
C VAL A 70 6.06 12.76 -18.87
N ALA A 71 5.95 14.07 -19.06
CA ALA A 71 6.13 15.04 -17.98
C ALA A 71 4.95 15.03 -17.01
N ALA A 72 5.22 15.32 -15.74
CA ALA A 72 4.16 15.55 -14.76
C ALA A 72 3.38 16.83 -15.11
N ARG A 73 2.06 16.77 -15.00
CA ARG A 73 1.20 17.97 -15.06
C ARG A 73 1.33 18.78 -13.76
N ALA A 74 1.09 20.08 -13.85
CA ALA A 74 1.06 20.97 -12.68
C ALA A 74 -0.04 20.60 -11.67
N ALA A 75 -1.17 20.06 -12.15
CA ALA A 75 -2.26 19.55 -11.33
C ALA A 75 -3.02 18.44 -12.07
N TYR A 76 -3.71 17.61 -11.29
CA TYR A 76 -4.56 16.52 -11.77
C TYR A 76 -5.98 16.68 -11.25
N ALA A 77 -6.97 16.43 -12.12
CA ALA A 77 -8.36 16.37 -11.73
C ALA A 77 -8.60 15.15 -10.84
N LEU A 78 -9.15 15.38 -9.65
CA LEU A 78 -9.56 14.30 -8.76
C LEU A 78 -10.88 13.69 -9.26
N PRO A 79 -11.09 12.38 -9.06
CA PRO A 79 -12.32 11.70 -9.50
C PRO A 79 -13.58 12.20 -8.79
N PHE A 80 -13.42 12.82 -7.62
CA PHE A 80 -14.48 13.42 -6.81
C PHE A 80 -13.86 14.41 -5.81
N ALA A 81 -14.70 15.25 -5.19
CA ALA A 81 -14.28 16.14 -4.11
C ALA A 81 -13.86 15.35 -2.86
N VAL A 82 -12.80 15.80 -2.20
CA VAL A 82 -12.24 15.16 -1.00
C VAL A 82 -12.32 16.13 0.18
N PRO A 83 -13.48 16.29 0.83
CA PRO A 83 -13.61 17.24 1.94
C PRO A 83 -13.09 16.70 3.28
N ASP A 84 -13.04 15.37 3.44
CA ASP A 84 -12.81 14.71 4.72
C ASP A 84 -11.92 13.45 4.61
N ALA A 85 -11.64 12.83 5.76
CA ALA A 85 -10.81 11.63 5.86
C ALA A 85 -11.44 10.41 5.16
N ALA A 86 -12.76 10.26 5.19
CA ALA A 86 -13.44 9.13 4.54
C ALA A 86 -13.34 9.25 3.01
N ALA A 87 -13.49 10.46 2.47
CA ALA A 87 -13.24 10.73 1.06
C ALA A 87 -11.77 10.53 0.69
N ALA A 88 -10.82 10.84 1.58
CA ALA A 88 -9.40 10.61 1.34
C ALA A 88 -9.08 9.11 1.24
N ILE A 89 -9.68 8.28 2.11
CA ILE A 89 -9.58 6.82 2.05
C ILE A 89 -10.14 6.28 0.73
N ARG A 90 -11.33 6.74 0.32
CA ARG A 90 -11.91 6.37 -0.98
C ARG A 90 -11.01 6.80 -2.14
N LEU A 91 -10.44 8.00 -2.08
CA LEU A 91 -9.53 8.49 -3.12
C LEU A 91 -8.31 7.58 -3.23
N ALA A 92 -7.68 7.24 -2.10
CA ALA A 92 -6.52 6.36 -2.08
C ALA A 92 -6.83 5.01 -2.73
N ALA A 93 -7.97 4.38 -2.38
CA ALA A 93 -8.40 3.14 -3.01
C ALA A 93 -8.57 3.27 -4.53
N VAL A 94 -9.20 4.34 -5.02
CA VAL A 94 -9.38 4.60 -6.46
C VAL A 94 -8.05 4.85 -7.18
N LEU A 95 -7.11 5.54 -6.55
CA LEU A 95 -5.78 5.76 -7.12
C LEU A 95 -5.05 4.42 -7.29
N GLU A 96 -5.09 3.57 -6.28
CA GLU A 96 -4.45 2.25 -6.34
C GLU A 96 -5.08 1.32 -7.36
N ASP A 97 -6.41 1.29 -7.49
CA ASP A 97 -7.09 0.51 -8.53
C ASP A 97 -6.67 0.97 -9.93
N ARG A 98 -6.65 2.29 -10.17
CA ARG A 98 -6.23 2.84 -11.48
C ARG A 98 -4.78 2.54 -11.80
N VAL A 99 -3.90 2.58 -10.80
CA VAL A 99 -2.49 2.20 -10.96
C VAL A 99 -2.37 0.71 -11.26
N ALA A 100 -3.10 -0.15 -10.53
CA ALA A 100 -3.16 -1.58 -10.81
C ALA A 100 -3.62 -1.84 -12.26
N ASP A 101 -4.69 -1.22 -12.71
CA ASP A 101 -5.23 -1.38 -14.07
C ASP A 101 -4.17 -1.09 -15.14
N VAL A 102 -3.48 0.06 -15.08
CA VAL A 102 -2.46 0.39 -16.09
C VAL A 102 -1.21 -0.50 -16.01
N TYR A 103 -0.86 -1.00 -14.82
CA TYR A 103 0.23 -1.97 -14.71
C TYR A 103 -0.16 -3.33 -15.28
N SER A 104 -1.44 -3.70 -15.26
CA SER A 104 -1.92 -4.92 -15.92
C SER A 104 -1.70 -4.86 -17.44
N ASP A 105 -1.93 -3.69 -18.05
CA ASP A 105 -1.63 -3.46 -19.46
C ASP A 105 -0.12 -3.55 -19.75
N LEU A 106 0.72 -3.00 -18.86
CA LEU A 106 2.17 -3.10 -19.00
C LEU A 106 2.67 -4.54 -18.82
N VAL A 107 2.10 -5.31 -17.89
CA VAL A 107 2.41 -6.75 -17.75
C VAL A 107 2.08 -7.52 -19.03
N ARG A 108 0.97 -7.18 -19.69
CA ARG A 108 0.56 -7.79 -20.94
C ARG A 108 1.49 -7.43 -22.10
N ALA A 109 2.00 -6.19 -22.15
CA ALA A 109 2.82 -5.70 -23.25
C ALA A 109 4.33 -5.91 -23.08
N ALA A 110 4.83 -6.12 -21.85
CA ALA A 110 6.25 -6.23 -21.57
C ALA A 110 6.71 -7.69 -21.47
N GLU A 111 8.03 -7.88 -21.57
CA GLU A 111 8.72 -9.14 -21.32
C GLU A 111 9.85 -8.96 -20.29
N GLY A 112 10.47 -10.07 -19.89
CA GLY A 112 11.69 -10.05 -19.09
C GLY A 112 11.58 -9.29 -17.76
N PRO A 113 12.62 -8.54 -17.36
CA PRO A 113 12.63 -7.78 -16.11
C PRO A 113 11.50 -6.75 -15.98
N LEU A 114 11.15 -6.05 -17.07
CA LEU A 114 10.11 -5.01 -17.04
C LEU A 114 8.74 -5.62 -16.73
N ARG A 115 8.42 -6.79 -17.31
CA ARG A 115 7.17 -7.49 -16.98
C ARG A 115 7.10 -7.90 -15.51
N ARG A 116 8.20 -8.35 -14.92
CA ARG A 116 8.25 -8.70 -13.49
C ARG A 116 8.04 -7.47 -12.61
N GLN A 117 8.74 -6.38 -12.90
CA GLN A 117 8.56 -5.11 -12.19
C GLN A 117 7.13 -4.58 -12.29
N ALA A 118 6.50 -4.69 -13.46
CA ALA A 118 5.11 -4.31 -13.66
C ALA A 118 4.14 -5.21 -12.86
N ALA A 119 4.42 -6.52 -12.78
CA ALA A 119 3.60 -7.45 -12.00
C ALA A 119 3.71 -7.21 -10.49
N ASP A 120 4.91 -6.92 -9.98
CA ASP A 120 5.13 -6.53 -8.59
C ASP A 120 4.37 -5.24 -8.28
N ALA A 121 4.46 -4.26 -9.19
CA ALA A 121 3.79 -2.99 -9.06
C ALA A 121 2.26 -3.13 -9.02
N LEU A 122 1.70 -3.90 -9.95
CA LEU A 122 0.28 -4.28 -10.01
C LEU A 122 -0.17 -4.91 -8.68
N ARG A 123 0.52 -5.96 -8.23
CA ARG A 123 0.15 -6.70 -7.01
C ARG A 123 0.15 -5.78 -5.79
N GLU A 124 1.21 -5.02 -5.60
CA GLU A 124 1.35 -4.12 -4.46
C GLU A 124 0.28 -3.03 -4.45
N SER A 125 -0.08 -2.47 -5.61
CA SER A 125 -1.16 -1.48 -5.72
C SER A 125 -2.52 -2.11 -5.43
N ALA A 126 -2.82 -3.27 -6.01
CA ALA A 126 -4.07 -3.99 -5.72
C ALA A 126 -4.23 -4.32 -4.24
N VAL A 127 -3.15 -4.80 -3.57
CA VAL A 127 -3.14 -5.05 -2.12
C VAL A 127 -3.39 -3.76 -1.34
N ARG A 128 -2.77 -2.65 -1.74
CA ARG A 128 -2.96 -1.36 -1.08
C ARG A 128 -4.37 -0.83 -1.27
N ALA A 129 -4.99 -1.02 -2.42
CA ALA A 129 -6.39 -0.65 -2.68
C ALA A 129 -7.35 -1.34 -1.70
N VAL A 130 -7.17 -2.66 -1.50
CA VAL A 130 -7.95 -3.44 -0.51
C VAL A 130 -7.68 -2.94 0.90
N ARG A 131 -6.42 -2.66 1.25
CA ARG A 131 -6.05 -2.14 2.58
C ARG A 131 -6.64 -0.76 2.88
N TRP A 132 -6.78 0.10 1.86
CA TRP A 132 -7.48 1.39 2.00
C TRP A 132 -8.98 1.21 2.23
N ARG A 133 -9.62 0.28 1.49
CA ARG A 133 -11.04 -0.04 1.73
C ARG A 133 -11.31 -0.58 3.14
N GLY A 134 -10.29 -1.18 3.77
CA GLY A 134 -10.43 -1.88 5.05
C GLY A 134 -11.00 -3.28 4.83
N SER A 135 -10.72 -4.21 5.75
CA SER A 135 -11.36 -5.52 5.73
C SER A 135 -12.87 -5.31 5.89
N GLY A 136 -13.63 -5.72 4.88
CA GLY A 136 -15.09 -5.80 4.96
C GLY A 136 -15.51 -6.55 6.22
N VAL A 137 -16.71 -6.22 6.70
CA VAL A 137 -17.40 -6.75 7.88
C VAL A 137 -16.87 -8.10 8.39
N PRO A 138 -16.70 -8.29 9.72
CA PRO A 138 -16.49 -9.62 10.29
C PRO A 138 -17.50 -10.58 9.68
N PHE A 139 -17.06 -11.79 9.33
CA PHE A 139 -17.92 -12.83 8.77
C PHE A 139 -19.31 -12.80 9.43
N PRO A 140 -20.41 -12.85 8.65
CA PRO A 140 -21.74 -13.04 9.21
C PRO A 140 -21.69 -14.22 10.20
N GLY A 141 -21.98 -13.94 11.46
CA GLY A 141 -21.97 -14.92 12.54
C GLY A 141 -20.88 -14.82 13.61
N LEU A 142 -19.91 -13.91 13.50
CA LEU A 142 -18.95 -13.68 14.60
C LEU A 142 -19.50 -12.79 15.72
N VAL A 143 -20.47 -11.93 15.43
CA VAL A 143 -21.09 -11.04 16.42
C VAL A 143 -22.20 -11.73 17.23
N GLU A 144 -22.84 -12.77 16.69
CA GLU A 144 -23.89 -13.52 17.39
C GLU A 144 -23.31 -14.41 18.51
N HIS A 145 -22.15 -15.04 18.31
CA HIS A 145 -21.47 -15.79 19.38
C HIS A 145 -20.87 -14.92 20.49
N ALA A 146 -20.60 -13.64 20.21
CA ALA A 146 -20.19 -12.70 21.24
C ALA A 146 -21.37 -12.27 22.14
N ALA A 147 -22.59 -12.27 21.59
CA ALA A 147 -23.82 -11.98 22.33
C ALA A 147 -24.31 -13.20 23.15
N ASP A 148 -24.09 -14.41 22.64
CA ASP A 148 -24.50 -15.66 23.31
C ASP A 148 -23.56 -16.10 24.46
N GLY A 149 -22.41 -15.43 24.63
CA GLY A 149 -21.41 -15.75 25.66
C GLY A 149 -21.71 -15.24 27.08
N SER A 150 -22.83 -14.56 27.32
CA SER A 150 -23.23 -14.14 28.67
C SER A 150 -24.05 -15.23 29.35
N GLY A 151 -23.37 -16.31 29.77
CA GLY A 151 -24.08 -17.46 30.36
C GLY A 151 -23.23 -18.65 30.81
N ALA A 152 -22.10 -18.45 31.49
CA ALA A 152 -21.51 -19.51 32.31
C ALA A 152 -20.68 -18.93 33.46
N THR A 153 -21.34 -18.75 34.61
CA THR A 153 -20.68 -18.60 35.91
C THR A 153 -20.03 -19.93 36.32
N ALA A 154 -18.74 -19.92 36.63
CA ALA A 154 -18.14 -20.89 37.55
C ALA A 154 -17.38 -20.13 38.63
N GLY A 155 -17.95 -20.12 39.83
CA GLY A 155 -17.41 -19.44 41.01
C GLY A 155 -16.22 -20.15 41.65
N ALA A 156 -15.31 -19.32 42.14
CA ALA A 156 -14.48 -19.42 43.34
C ALA A 156 -14.18 -20.79 44.00
N ALA A 157 -12.88 -21.03 44.23
CA ALA A 157 -12.38 -21.60 45.48
C ALA A 157 -11.02 -20.96 45.86
N LYS A 158 -10.94 -20.40 47.08
CA LYS A 158 -9.76 -19.80 47.70
C LYS A 158 -9.40 -20.64 48.93
N LYS A 159 -8.12 -21.05 49.13
CA LYS A 159 -7.33 -20.87 50.39
C LYS A 159 -5.90 -21.45 50.33
N ALA A 160 -4.95 -20.53 50.41
CA ALA A 160 -3.61 -20.47 51.05
C ALA A 160 -2.86 -21.70 51.60
N ALA A 161 -1.56 -21.78 51.25
CA ALA A 161 -0.33 -21.80 52.09
C ALA A 161 0.86 -22.04 51.12
N GLY A 162 2.07 -21.46 51.17
CA GLY A 162 2.84 -20.82 52.22
C GLY A 162 4.23 -21.49 52.31
N ASN A 163 5.25 -20.94 51.63
CA ASN A 163 6.72 -21.01 51.84
C ASN A 163 7.40 -20.71 50.48
N GLY A 164 8.45 -19.91 50.33
CA GLY A 164 9.39 -19.32 51.28
C GLY A 164 10.81 -19.42 50.68
N ALA A 165 11.43 -18.26 50.44
CA ALA A 165 12.87 -18.01 50.31
C ALA A 165 13.67 -18.42 49.04
N GLY A 166 14.41 -17.44 48.50
CA GLY A 166 15.53 -17.63 47.55
C GLY A 166 15.92 -16.31 46.83
N PRO A 167 17.04 -15.65 47.16
CA PRO A 167 17.26 -14.22 46.93
C PRO A 167 17.91 -13.85 45.59
N GLY A 168 17.71 -12.60 45.18
CA GLY A 168 18.33 -11.96 44.02
C GLY A 168 19.77 -11.54 44.25
N ASN A 169 20.57 -11.57 43.17
CA ASN A 169 21.95 -11.12 43.12
C ASN A 169 22.03 -9.74 42.42
N GLY A 170 22.12 -8.67 43.23
CA GLY A 170 22.52 -7.34 42.80
C GLY A 170 24.01 -7.09 43.06
N SER A 171 24.69 -6.49 42.09
CA SER A 171 26.14 -6.25 42.03
C SER A 171 26.64 -5.01 42.80
N GLY A 172 27.94 -5.04 43.19
CA GLY A 172 28.85 -3.90 43.44
C GLY A 172 29.08 -3.56 44.91
N SER A 173 30.24 -3.10 45.42
CA SER A 173 31.62 -2.85 44.94
C SER A 173 32.44 -2.44 46.21
N THR A 174 33.80 -2.47 46.16
CA THR A 174 34.77 -1.85 47.13
C THR A 174 34.77 -2.45 48.56
N HIS A 175 35.89 -2.73 49.25
CA HIS A 175 37.22 -2.12 49.35
C HIS A 175 38.26 -3.18 49.71
#